data_AF-A0A7S1EMB9-F1
#
_entry.id   AF-A0A7S1EMB9-F1
#
_cell.length_a   1.000
_cell.length_b   1.000
_cell.length_c   1.000
_cell.angle_alpha   90.00
_cell.angle_beta   90.00
_cell.angle_gamma   90.00
#
_symmetry.space_group_name_H-M   'P 1'
#
loop_
_entity.id
_entity.type
_entity.pdbx_description
1 polymer ?
#
loop_
_entity_poly.entity_id
_entity_poly.type
_entity_poly.pdbx_seq_one_letter_code
_entity_poly.pdbx_strand_id
1 'polypeptide(L)'
;MGQSRWRSTAGTISGNYFPSPTPPPVETTLAEPLQSSLSGVARMLVHAGKLQAKAAEDLVRQAREKKTSFVNAVIASGQVSPFDLAHTLSSALALPLLDLSAMDPQRMPQNVIDAKLAH
;
A
#
# COMPACT_ATOMS: atom_id res chain seq x y z
N MET A 1 -22.59 -67.97 -23.62
CA MET A 1 -22.46 -68.30 -25.06
C MET A 1 -23.47 -67.46 -25.84
N GLY A 2 -23.04 -66.73 -26.88
CA GLY A 2 -23.97 -66.06 -27.80
C GLY A 2 -23.41 -64.77 -28.40
N GLN A 3 -22.45 -64.92 -29.31
CA GLN A 3 -21.92 -63.83 -30.14
C GLN A 3 -22.91 -63.39 -31.22
N SER A 4 -22.65 -62.19 -31.76
CA SER A 4 -23.04 -61.69 -33.09
C SER A 4 -24.43 -61.05 -33.15
N ARG A 5 -24.66 -59.93 -33.85
CA ARG A 5 -24.17 -59.64 -35.21
C ARG A 5 -24.49 -58.17 -35.56
N TRP A 6 -23.48 -57.44 -36.01
CA TRP A 6 -23.62 -56.12 -36.62
C TRP A 6 -24.49 -56.19 -37.90
N ARG A 7 -25.46 -55.28 -38.04
CA ARG A 7 -25.99 -54.84 -39.35
C ARG A 7 -26.11 -53.32 -39.35
N SER A 8 -25.33 -52.71 -40.23
CA SER A 8 -25.36 -51.30 -40.57
C SER A 8 -26.67 -50.96 -41.29
N THR A 9 -27.37 -49.93 -40.83
CA THR A 9 -28.30 -49.16 -41.67
C THR A 9 -27.87 -47.70 -41.61
N ALA A 10 -27.43 -47.20 -42.76
CA ALA A 10 -27.17 -45.80 -43.00
C ALA A 10 -28.42 -44.98 -42.68
N GLY A 11 -28.32 -44.12 -41.67
CA GLY A 11 -29.29 -43.10 -41.36
C GLY A 11 -28.55 -41.77 -41.28
N THR A 12 -28.68 -40.96 -42.32
CA THR A 12 -28.17 -39.59 -42.40
C THR A 12 -28.71 -38.77 -41.23
N ILE A 13 -27.89 -38.55 -40.22
CA ILE A 13 -28.21 -37.66 -39.10
C ILE A 13 -27.77 -36.27 -39.54
N SER A 14 -28.74 -35.43 -39.97
CA SER A 14 -28.53 -34.00 -40.15
C SER A 14 -28.07 -33.40 -38.82
N GLY A 15 -26.77 -33.15 -38.70
CA GLY A 15 -26.19 -32.44 -37.57
C GLY A 15 -26.62 -30.99 -37.59
N ASN A 16 -27.60 -30.63 -36.78
CA ASN A 16 -27.88 -29.23 -36.46
C ASN A 16 -26.77 -28.73 -35.55
N TYR A 17 -25.87 -27.93 -36.11
CA TYR A 17 -24.83 -27.22 -35.37
C TYR A 17 -25.50 -26.12 -34.51
N PHE A 18 -25.55 -26.32 -33.19
CA PHE A 18 -25.85 -25.25 -32.24
C PHE A 18 -24.56 -24.45 -32.01
N PRO A 19 -24.47 -23.16 -32.41
CA PRO A 19 -23.32 -22.34 -32.04
C PRO A 19 -23.36 -22.06 -30.53
N SER A 20 -22.25 -22.30 -29.84
CA SER A 20 -22.06 -21.88 -28.45
C SER A 20 -22.19 -20.36 -28.34
N PRO A 21 -22.86 -19.82 -27.30
CA PRO A 21 -22.93 -18.37 -27.11
C PRO A 21 -21.53 -17.82 -26.88
N THR A 22 -21.09 -16.89 -27.72
CA THR A 22 -19.87 -16.11 -27.44
C THR A 22 -20.10 -15.32 -26.16
N PRO A 23 -19.24 -15.47 -25.13
CA PRO A 23 -19.34 -14.61 -23.96
C PRO A 23 -19.15 -13.15 -24.41
N PRO A 24 -19.90 -12.19 -23.82
CA PRO A 24 -19.67 -10.78 -24.12
C PRO A 24 -18.21 -10.42 -23.84
N PRO A 25 -17.63 -9.45 -24.59
CA PRO A 25 -16.28 -9.01 -24.32
C PRO A 25 -16.22 -8.57 -22.86
N VAL A 26 -15.40 -9.28 -22.08
CA VAL A 26 -14.99 -8.82 -20.77
C VAL A 26 -14.18 -7.55 -21.01
N GLU A 27 -14.85 -6.40 -20.96
CA GLU A 27 -14.19 -5.12 -20.72
C GLU A 27 -13.54 -5.25 -19.35
N THR A 28 -12.31 -5.77 -19.37
CA THR A 28 -11.38 -5.65 -18.26
C THR A 28 -11.04 -4.17 -18.24
N THR A 29 -11.91 -3.36 -17.64
CA THR A 29 -11.49 -2.09 -17.06
C THR A 29 -10.53 -2.45 -15.94
N LEU A 30 -9.28 -2.73 -16.34
CA LEU A 30 -8.11 -2.47 -15.52
C LEU A 30 -8.18 -0.98 -15.26
N ALA A 31 -8.89 -0.60 -14.21
CA ALA A 31 -8.67 0.68 -13.59
C ALA A 31 -7.18 0.70 -13.27
N GLU A 32 -6.40 1.44 -14.08
CA GLU A 32 -5.03 1.75 -13.74
C GLU A 32 -5.10 2.25 -12.29
N PRO A 33 -4.41 1.61 -11.34
CA PRO A 33 -4.30 2.20 -10.03
C PRO A 33 -3.64 3.54 -10.29
N LEU A 34 -4.36 4.65 -10.05
CA LEU A 34 -3.81 6.01 -10.10
C LEU A 34 -2.44 5.93 -9.45
N GLN A 35 -1.38 5.99 -10.25
CA GLN A 35 -0.03 5.77 -9.75
C GLN A 35 0.25 6.91 -8.78
N SER A 36 0.09 6.64 -7.47
CA SER A 36 0.16 7.68 -6.45
C SER A 36 1.53 8.34 -6.57
N SER A 37 1.57 9.66 -6.71
CA SER A 37 2.82 10.44 -6.72
C SER A 37 3.59 10.32 -5.41
N LEU A 38 2.91 9.82 -4.37
CA LEU A 38 3.44 9.54 -3.05
C LEU A 38 4.54 8.48 -3.11
N SER A 39 5.65 8.73 -2.44
CA SER A 39 6.76 7.80 -2.26
C SER A 39 7.29 7.83 -0.83
N GLY A 40 8.11 6.85 -0.47
CA GLY A 40 8.74 6.77 0.85
C GLY A 40 7.75 6.85 2.00
N VAL A 41 8.06 7.72 2.97
CA VAL A 41 7.27 7.89 4.20
C VAL A 41 5.83 8.32 3.92
N ALA A 42 5.59 9.15 2.90
CA ALA A 42 4.25 9.63 2.58
C ALA A 42 3.32 8.48 2.15
N ARG A 43 3.80 7.62 1.25
CA ARG A 43 3.06 6.43 0.82
C ARG A 43 2.82 5.48 2.00
N MET A 44 3.82 5.32 2.86
CA MET A 44 3.75 4.42 4.00
C MET A 44 2.71 4.88 5.03
N LEU A 45 2.62 6.18 5.33
CA LEU A 45 1.60 6.73 6.22
C LEU A 45 0.18 6.56 5.67
N VAL A 46 0.01 6.58 4.34
CA VAL A 46 -1.28 6.28 3.70
C VAL A 46 -1.62 4.79 3.83
N HIS A 47 -0.67 3.89 3.55
CA HIS A 47 -0.89 2.45 3.74
C HIS A 47 -1.15 2.06 5.19
N ALA A 48 -0.52 2.75 6.15
CA ALA A 48 -0.79 2.58 7.58
C ALA A 48 -2.13 3.19 8.03
N GLY A 49 -2.88 3.84 7.13
CA GLY A 49 -4.16 4.49 7.45
C GLY A 49 -4.03 5.75 8.31
N LYS A 50 -2.81 6.27 8.53
CA LYS A 50 -2.55 7.48 9.31
C LYS A 50 -2.81 8.76 8.53
N LEU A 51 -2.76 8.71 7.19
CA LEU A 51 -3.10 9.81 6.31
C LEU A 51 -4.01 9.34 5.17
N GLN A 52 -4.91 10.21 4.72
CA GLN A 52 -5.59 10.01 3.45
C GLN A 52 -4.65 10.35 2.29
N ALA A 53 -4.77 9.66 1.16
CA ALA A 53 -3.89 9.87 0.00
C ALA A 53 -3.81 11.35 -0.44
N LYS A 54 -4.97 12.01 -0.56
CA LYS A 54 -5.05 13.43 -0.93
C LYS A 54 -4.35 14.35 0.08
N ALA A 55 -4.55 14.10 1.38
CA ALA A 55 -3.90 14.88 2.42
C ALA A 55 -2.38 14.70 2.40
N ALA A 56 -1.90 13.49 2.16
CA ALA A 56 -0.47 13.21 2.00
C ALA A 56 0.12 13.94 0.79
N GLU A 57 -0.60 14.00 -0.34
CA GLU A 57 -0.15 14.72 -1.54
C GLU A 57 -0.05 16.23 -1.31
N ASP A 58 -1.05 16.81 -0.63
CA ASP A 58 -1.05 18.21 -0.26
C ASP A 58 0.11 18.54 0.70
N LEU A 59 0.41 17.65 1.65
CA LEU A 59 1.56 17.81 2.56
C LEU A 59 2.91 17.68 1.83
N VAL A 60 3.03 16.77 0.86
CA VAL A 60 4.23 16.68 0.01
C VAL A 60 4.43 17.99 -0.78
N ARG A 61 3.36 18.53 -1.35
CA ARG A 61 3.41 19.83 -2.06
C ARG A 61 3.83 20.95 -1.12
N GLN A 62 3.17 21.05 0.05
CA GLN A 62 3.48 22.08 1.04
C GLN A 62 4.93 21.99 1.55
N ALA A 63 5.44 20.79 1.81
CA ALA A 63 6.82 20.59 2.24
C ALA A 63 7.82 21.12 1.19
N ARG A 64 7.56 20.84 -0.10
CA ARG A 64 8.37 21.33 -1.22
C ARG A 64 8.34 22.86 -1.34
N GLU A 65 7.15 23.45 -1.29
CA GLU A 65 6.97 24.91 -1.36
C GLU A 65 7.67 25.64 -0.21
N LYS A 66 7.51 25.13 1.02
CA LYS A 66 8.15 25.69 2.22
C LYS A 66 9.62 25.31 2.36
N LYS A 67 10.16 24.47 1.47
CA LYS A 67 11.52 23.91 1.54
C LYS A 67 11.83 23.26 2.90
N THR A 68 10.85 22.52 3.42
CA THR A 68 10.96 21.77 4.68
C THR A 68 10.85 20.27 4.41
N SER A 69 11.21 19.44 5.39
CA SER A 69 11.02 18.00 5.26
C SER A 69 9.53 17.63 5.28
N PHE A 70 9.16 16.54 4.62
CA PHE A 70 7.78 16.02 4.66
C PHE A 70 7.34 15.68 6.10
N VAL A 71 8.23 15.10 6.91
CA VAL A 71 7.97 14.80 8.32
C VAL A 71 7.62 16.06 9.12
N ASN A 72 8.36 17.16 8.91
CA ASN A 72 8.06 18.43 9.56
C ASN A 72 6.70 18.98 9.12
N ALA A 73 6.36 18.87 7.84
CA ALA A 73 5.05 19.29 7.33
C ALA A 73 3.91 18.48 7.96
N VAL A 74 4.07 17.16 8.11
CA VAL A 74 3.08 16.29 8.78
C VAL A 74 2.87 16.74 10.23
N ILE A 75 3.95 16.93 10.99
CA ILE A 75 3.86 17.37 12.40
C ILE A 75 3.22 18.76 12.49
N ALA A 76 3.66 19.70 11.67
CA ALA A 76 3.13 21.07 11.66
C ALA A 76 1.65 21.13 11.26
N SER A 77 1.16 20.17 10.47
CA SER A 77 -0.25 20.08 10.09
C SER A 77 -1.16 19.59 11.21
N GLY A 78 -0.60 18.94 12.24
CA GLY A 78 -1.35 18.32 13.33
C GLY A 78 -2.20 17.11 12.93
N GLN A 79 -2.17 16.67 11.67
CA GLN A 79 -2.97 15.53 11.20
C GLN A 79 -2.50 14.20 11.78
N VAL A 80 -1.22 14.08 12.13
CA VAL A 80 -0.64 12.92 12.82
C VAL A 80 0.13 13.44 14.02
N SER A 81 -0.13 12.89 15.20
CA SER A 81 0.61 13.25 16.41
C SER A 81 2.08 12.82 16.29
N PRO A 82 3.05 13.53 16.91
CA PRO A 82 4.45 13.12 16.89
C PRO A 82 4.66 11.69 17.42
N PHE A 83 3.91 11.30 18.45
CA PHE A 83 3.95 9.96 19.02
C PHE A 83 3.46 8.90 18.03
N ASP A 84 2.29 9.11 17.41
CA ASP A 84 1.75 8.21 16.39
C ASP A 84 2.69 8.07 15.20
N LEU A 85 3.28 9.18 14.77
CA LEU A 85 4.23 9.20 13.68
C LEU A 85 5.44 8.33 14.04
N ALA A 86 6.08 8.58 15.17
CA ALA A 86 7.26 7.82 15.59
C ALA A 86 6.96 6.32 15.72
N HIS A 87 5.83 5.96 16.35
CA HIS A 87 5.38 4.58 16.49
C HIS A 87 5.12 3.89 15.14
N THR A 88 4.46 4.58 14.22
CA THR A 88 4.16 4.05 12.89
C THR A 88 5.44 3.81 12.09
N LEU A 89 6.38 4.76 12.11
CA LEU A 89 7.65 4.63 11.38
C LEU A 89 8.54 3.53 11.97
N SER A 90 8.66 3.48 13.30
CA SER A 90 9.39 2.41 14.01
C SER A 90 8.85 1.03 13.63
N SER A 91 7.53 0.86 13.68
CA SER A 91 6.86 -0.39 13.32
C SER A 91 7.10 -0.78 11.87
N ALA A 92 6.98 0.19 10.95
CA ALA A 92 7.09 -0.09 9.51
C ALA A 92 8.54 -0.33 9.05
N LEU A 93 9.52 0.23 9.75
CA LEU A 93 10.95 0.07 9.43
C LEU A 93 11.63 -1.01 10.28
N ALA A 94 10.89 -1.69 11.16
CA ALA A 94 11.40 -2.68 12.12
C ALA A 94 12.55 -2.13 12.98
N LEU A 95 12.42 -0.87 13.41
CA LEU A 95 13.39 -0.19 14.28
C LEU A 95 12.81 -0.05 15.70
N PRO A 96 13.63 -0.09 16.76
CA PRO A 96 13.15 0.21 18.11
C PRO A 96 12.71 1.68 18.23
N LEU A 97 11.69 1.92 19.07
CA LEU A 97 11.25 3.27 19.44
C LEU A 97 11.75 3.59 20.86
N LEU A 98 12.42 4.74 21.02
CA LEU A 98 12.95 5.21 22.30
C LEU A 98 12.25 6.50 22.71
N ASP A 99 11.68 6.54 23.92
CA ASP A 99 11.11 7.75 24.50
C ASP A 99 12.15 8.43 25.40
N LEU A 100 12.68 9.55 24.92
CA LEU A 100 13.69 10.32 25.65
C LEU A 100 13.12 11.04 26.87
N SER A 101 11.81 11.34 26.89
CA SER A 101 11.17 12.05 28.01
C SER A 101 11.02 11.18 29.26
N ALA A 102 11.00 9.86 29.08
CA ALA A 102 10.94 8.88 30.15
C ALA A 102 12.31 8.54 30.76
N MET A 103 13.41 9.03 30.17
CA MET A 103 14.76 8.68 30.59
C MET A 103 15.41 9.77 31.43
N ASP A 104 16.14 9.37 32.48
CA ASP A 104 16.94 10.29 33.31
C ASP A 104 18.24 10.68 32.59
N PRO A 105 18.41 11.96 32.19
CA PRO A 105 19.61 12.41 31.49
C PRO A 105 20.90 12.23 32.29
N GLN A 106 20.82 12.25 33.63
CA GLN A 106 22.00 12.07 34.49
C GLN A 106 22.52 10.63 34.49
N ARG A 107 21.66 9.68 34.11
CA ARG A 107 21.98 8.25 34.03
C ARG A 107 22.27 7.78 32.61
N MET A 108 22.13 8.66 31.62
CA MET A 108 22.51 8.35 30.24
C MET A 108 24.03 8.35 30.07
N PRO A 109 24.57 7.45 29.24
CA PRO A 109 25.99 7.49 28.89
C PRO A 109 26.33 8.81 28.21
N GLN A 110 27.33 9.50 28.75
CA GLN A 110 27.78 10.79 28.26
C GLN A 110 28.61 10.64 26.98
N ASN A 111 28.63 11.70 26.16
CA ASN A 111 29.42 11.78 24.92
C ASN A 111 29.08 10.73 23.84
N VAL A 112 27.91 10.09 23.92
CA VAL A 112 27.42 9.16 22.88
C VAL A 112 26.77 9.91 21.72
N ILE A 113 26.15 11.07 22.00
CA ILE A 113 25.51 11.94 21.02
C ILE A 113 26.06 13.36 21.23
N ASP A 114 26.37 14.08 20.15
CA ASP A 114 26.75 15.49 20.24
C ASP A 114 25.64 16.26 20.94
N ALA A 115 25.99 17.09 21.92
CA ALA A 115 25.02 17.83 22.73
C ALA A 115 24.02 18.56 21.83
N LYS A 116 24.45 19.13 20.70
CA LYS A 116 23.62 19.89 19.75
C LYS A 116 22.45 19.11 19.14
N LEU A 117 22.49 17.79 19.19
CA LEU A 117 21.44 16.91 18.66
C LEU A 117 20.46 16.44 19.75
N ALA A 118 20.74 16.72 21.02
CA ALA A 118 19.98 16.23 22.17
C ALA A 118 18.92 17.23 22.70
N HIS A 119 18.73 18.37 22.04
CA HIS A 119 17.76 19.42 22.42
C HIS A 119 16.71 19.64 21.35
#